data_AF-A0A1V4TTY3-F1
#
_entry.id   AF-A0A1V4TTY3-F1
#
_cell.length_a   1.000
_cell.length_b   1.000
_cell.length_c   1.000
_cell.angle_alpha   90.00
_cell.angle_beta   90.00
_cell.angle_gamma   90.00
#
_symmetry.space_group_name_H-M   'P 1'
#
loop_
_entity.id
_entity.type
_entity.pdbx_description
1 polymer ?
#
loop_
_entity_poly.entity_id
_entity_poly.type
_entity_poly.pdbx_seq_one_letter_code
_entity_poly.pdbx_strand_id
1 'polypeptide(L)'
;MVCKFCGAPSAEGAMVCSACLGKLSGELVLREWSADPRSDVRSLGFRSACLRVGPSSQGEVLLGRGVDPYLLVERTLQSEDRSHLPTVLDHYLAGAGLGLHLMGDEQVPLRAKLRDLVQIPDNHDYQGERWGRALLRLGNLLAISARDASRLPLGEEGRRQAFAERAARAMDLYRRAGEVSELSEIARANLAMLRHWGGEHEAALNELKELANTEGVRVQLAKAYWELGMEDQAAEAVSSAEDIEGAILRLRRGCQ
;
A
#
# COMPACT_ATOMS: atom_id res chain seq x y z
N MET A 1 -17.72 -27.61 1.05
CA MET A 1 -17.60 -26.59 -0.03
C MET A 1 -16.33 -26.86 -0.81
N VAL A 2 -16.17 -26.30 -2.02
CA VAL A 2 -14.91 -26.37 -2.78
C VAL A 2 -14.18 -25.03 -2.72
N CYS A 3 -12.87 -25.08 -2.67
CA CYS A 3 -12.01 -23.92 -2.76
C CYS A 3 -12.21 -23.23 -4.13
N LYS A 4 -12.57 -21.96 -4.14
CA LYS A 4 -12.71 -21.17 -5.39
C LYS A 4 -11.37 -20.90 -6.09
N PHE A 5 -10.26 -21.10 -5.39
CA PHE A 5 -8.91 -20.86 -5.92
C PHE A 5 -8.31 -22.09 -6.62
N CYS A 6 -8.52 -23.30 -6.09
CA CYS A 6 -7.96 -24.53 -6.66
C CYS A 6 -8.95 -25.67 -6.90
N GLY A 7 -10.23 -25.50 -6.56
CA GLY A 7 -11.26 -26.53 -6.70
C GLY A 7 -11.23 -27.65 -5.65
N ALA A 8 -10.26 -27.67 -4.72
CA ALA A 8 -10.14 -28.72 -3.71
C ALA A 8 -11.24 -28.66 -2.64
N PRO A 9 -11.61 -29.77 -1.97
CA PRO A 9 -12.53 -29.76 -0.84
C PRO A 9 -12.04 -28.81 0.27
N SER A 10 -12.92 -27.93 0.74
CA SER A 10 -12.67 -26.97 1.82
C SER A 10 -13.59 -27.27 3.00
N ALA A 11 -12.99 -27.41 4.18
CA ALA A 11 -13.72 -27.61 5.44
C ALA A 11 -14.30 -26.29 5.95
N GLU A 12 -15.41 -26.38 6.71
CA GLU A 12 -16.05 -25.31 7.48
C GLU A 12 -16.10 -23.92 6.82
N GLY A 13 -17.11 -23.65 5.99
CA GLY A 13 -17.45 -22.27 5.64
C GLY A 13 -16.48 -21.55 4.67
N ALA A 14 -15.22 -21.99 4.57
CA ALA A 14 -14.16 -21.28 3.87
C ALA A 14 -14.23 -21.50 2.36
N MET A 15 -14.24 -20.42 1.58
CA MET A 15 -14.16 -20.49 0.11
C MET A 15 -12.73 -20.76 -0.39
N VAL A 16 -11.73 -20.85 0.50
CA VAL A 16 -10.33 -21.13 0.18
C VAL A 16 -9.81 -22.25 1.10
N CYS A 17 -9.19 -23.29 0.54
CA CYS A 17 -8.65 -24.40 1.35
C CYS A 17 -7.34 -24.01 2.04
N SER A 18 -6.97 -24.75 3.08
CA SER A 18 -5.72 -24.55 3.84
C SER A 18 -4.45 -24.59 2.98
N ALA A 19 -4.42 -25.40 1.91
CA ALA A 19 -3.30 -25.43 0.98
C ALA A 19 -3.18 -24.15 0.13
N CYS A 20 -4.30 -23.54 -0.26
CA CYS A 20 -4.31 -22.24 -0.93
C CYS A 20 -4.05 -21.09 0.05
N LEU A 21 -4.47 -21.22 1.30
CA LEU A 21 -4.07 -20.32 2.39
C LEU A 21 -2.54 -20.32 2.56
N GLY A 22 -1.90 -21.48 2.49
CA GLY A 22 -0.44 -21.62 2.52
C GLY A 22 0.29 -21.04 1.30
N LYS A 23 -0.39 -20.91 0.14
CA LYS A 23 0.15 -20.16 -1.00
C LYS A 23 -0.05 -18.65 -0.84
N LEU A 24 -1.16 -18.25 -0.22
CA LEU A 24 -1.39 -16.86 0.18
C LEU A 24 -0.39 -16.41 1.25
N SER A 25 0.06 -17.27 2.17
CA SER A 25 1.15 -16.95 3.09
C SER A 25 2.45 -16.77 2.29
N GLY A 26 2.96 -15.54 2.23
CA GLY A 26 4.17 -15.18 1.49
C GLY A 26 3.97 -14.56 0.10
N GLU A 27 2.75 -14.53 -0.46
CA GLU A 27 2.45 -13.82 -1.72
C GLU A 27 1.97 -12.38 -1.47
N LEU A 28 2.37 -11.44 -2.31
CA LEU A 28 1.79 -10.10 -2.25
C LEU A 28 0.37 -10.15 -2.85
N VAL A 29 -0.64 -9.95 -2.00
CA VAL A 29 -2.04 -9.88 -2.42
C VAL A 29 -2.39 -8.42 -2.65
N LEU A 30 -2.82 -8.07 -3.85
CA LEU A 30 -3.36 -6.75 -4.18
C LEU A 30 -4.68 -6.96 -4.91
N ARG A 31 -5.71 -6.18 -4.59
CA ARG A 31 -6.98 -6.21 -5.32
C ARG A 31 -6.72 -5.85 -6.79
N GLU A 32 -7.19 -6.67 -7.72
CA GLU A 32 -7.25 -6.29 -9.14
C GLU A 32 -8.32 -5.20 -9.30
N TRP A 33 -7.91 -3.95 -9.31
CA TRP A 33 -8.77 -2.86 -9.75
C TRP A 33 -8.78 -2.89 -11.27
N SER A 34 -9.88 -3.37 -11.87
CA SER A 34 -10.13 -3.25 -13.30
C SER A 34 -10.52 -1.80 -13.63
N ALA A 35 -9.62 -0.85 -13.37
CA ALA A 35 -9.75 0.52 -13.85
C ALA A 35 -9.04 0.63 -15.20
N ASP A 36 -9.62 1.36 -16.16
CA ASP A 36 -8.98 1.66 -17.44
C ASP A 36 -7.65 2.38 -17.16
N PRO A 37 -6.48 1.82 -17.53
CA PRO A 37 -5.19 2.46 -17.31
C PRO A 37 -5.10 3.86 -17.95
N ARG A 38 -5.97 4.17 -18.93
CA ARG A 38 -6.04 5.48 -19.59
C ARG A 38 -6.72 6.56 -18.74
N SER A 39 -7.56 6.22 -17.77
CA SER A 39 -8.17 7.22 -16.88
C SER A 39 -7.18 7.73 -15.84
N ASP A 40 -6.32 6.85 -15.33
CA ASP A 40 -5.43 7.17 -14.20
C ASP A 40 -4.15 7.91 -14.61
N VAL A 41 -3.60 7.65 -15.80
CA VAL A 41 -2.42 8.37 -16.33
C VAL A 41 -2.70 9.88 -16.52
N ARG A 42 -3.98 10.29 -16.63
CA ARG A 42 -4.33 11.73 -16.67
C ARG A 42 -4.31 12.39 -15.30
N SER A 43 -4.33 11.63 -14.21
CA SER A 43 -4.45 12.16 -12.84
C SER A 43 -3.12 12.20 -12.08
N LEU A 44 -2.11 11.43 -12.51
CA LEU A 44 -0.75 11.48 -11.96
C LEU A 44 0.17 12.17 -12.98
N GLY A 45 0.61 13.38 -12.66
CA GLY A 45 1.34 14.32 -13.53
C GLY A 45 2.72 13.89 -14.06
N PHE A 46 3.00 12.61 -14.26
CA PHE A 46 4.21 12.12 -14.90
C PHE A 46 3.92 11.53 -16.28
N ARG A 47 4.43 12.21 -17.31
CA ARG A 47 4.33 11.90 -18.74
C ARG A 47 5.06 10.58 -19.09
N SER A 48 4.45 9.44 -18.79
CA SER A 48 4.91 8.14 -19.29
C SER A 48 3.79 7.43 -20.05
N ALA A 49 4.11 6.83 -21.19
CA ALA A 49 3.19 6.01 -21.95
C ALA A 49 3.30 4.56 -21.45
N CYS A 50 2.20 3.84 -21.28
CA CYS A 50 2.23 2.41 -20.97
C CYS A 50 1.95 1.62 -22.26
N LEU A 51 2.86 0.72 -22.64
CA LEU A 51 2.67 -0.25 -23.71
C LEU A 51 2.27 -1.58 -23.09
N ARG A 52 1.03 -2.01 -23.34
CA ARG A 52 0.54 -3.31 -22.92
C ARG A 52 0.76 -4.34 -24.04
N VAL A 53 1.58 -5.34 -23.79
CA VAL A 53 1.79 -6.47 -24.69
C VAL A 53 0.90 -7.63 -24.23
N GLY A 54 -0.25 -7.78 -24.89
CA GLY A 54 -1.20 -8.87 -24.65
C GLY A 54 -2.33 -8.56 -23.64
N PRO A 55 -3.24 -9.52 -23.40
CA PRO A 55 -4.43 -9.30 -22.56
C PRO A 55 -4.13 -9.31 -21.05
N SER A 56 -2.91 -9.57 -20.61
CA SER A 56 -2.53 -9.62 -19.18
C SER A 56 -1.89 -8.33 -18.69
N SER A 57 -2.15 -7.95 -17.43
CA SER A 57 -1.44 -6.88 -16.70
C SER A 57 0.07 -7.15 -16.56
N GLN A 58 0.49 -8.41 -16.67
CA GLN A 58 1.90 -8.82 -16.65
C GLN A 58 2.70 -8.34 -17.89
N GLY A 59 2.02 -7.89 -18.95
CA GLY A 59 2.66 -7.40 -20.18
C GLY A 59 2.80 -5.88 -20.26
N GLU A 60 2.59 -5.16 -19.15
CA GLU A 60 2.64 -3.70 -19.12
C GLU A 60 4.08 -3.18 -19.01
N VAL A 61 4.51 -2.44 -20.03
CA VAL A 61 5.82 -1.80 -20.13
C VAL A 61 5.63 -0.29 -20.08
N LEU A 62 6.22 0.37 -19.08
CA LEU A 62 6.25 1.83 -19.01
C LEU A 62 7.28 2.39 -20.00
N LEU A 63 6.80 2.93 -21.11
CA LEU A 63 7.55 3.74 -22.07
C LEU A 63 7.65 5.19 -21.55
N GLY A 64 8.65 5.43 -20.71
CA GLY A 64 9.15 6.78 -20.42
C GLY A 64 10.18 7.25 -21.45
N ARG A 65 10.63 8.51 -21.37
CA ARG A 65 11.91 8.91 -21.99
C ARG A 65 13.06 8.31 -21.18
N GLY A 66 13.35 7.02 -21.37
CA GLY A 66 14.44 6.35 -20.66
C GLY A 66 14.26 4.85 -20.49
N VAL A 67 15.24 4.25 -19.80
CA VAL A 67 15.29 2.85 -19.39
C VAL A 67 14.08 2.50 -18.50
N ASP A 68 13.53 1.31 -18.68
CA ASP A 68 12.50 0.75 -17.80
C ASP A 68 12.86 0.96 -16.32
N PRO A 69 12.04 1.67 -15.52
CA PRO A 69 12.31 1.94 -14.11
C PRO A 69 12.60 0.68 -13.29
N TYR A 70 12.02 -0.46 -13.68
CA TYR A 70 12.32 -1.74 -13.07
C TYR A 70 13.75 -2.21 -13.37
N LEU A 71 14.16 -2.16 -14.65
CA LEU A 71 15.54 -2.48 -15.04
C LEU A 71 16.56 -1.55 -14.38
N LEU A 72 16.16 -0.33 -14.02
CA LEU A 72 17.00 0.57 -13.25
C LEU A 72 17.18 0.08 -11.81
N VAL A 73 16.12 -0.37 -11.13
CA VAL A 73 16.21 -1.00 -9.80
C VAL A 73 17.11 -2.24 -9.85
N GLU A 74 16.88 -3.16 -10.79
CA GLU A 74 17.71 -4.37 -10.93
C GLU A 74 19.17 -4.05 -11.20
N ARG A 75 19.45 -3.13 -12.12
CA ARG A 75 20.83 -2.68 -12.37
C ARG A 75 21.48 -2.09 -11.14
N THR A 76 20.72 -1.34 -10.33
CA THR A 76 21.25 -0.72 -9.11
C THR A 76 21.53 -1.78 -8.05
N LEU A 77 20.72 -2.83 -7.95
CA LEU A 77 20.96 -3.96 -7.05
C LEU A 77 22.18 -4.80 -7.47
N GLN A 78 22.40 -4.94 -8.78
CA GLN A 78 23.55 -5.67 -9.35
C GLN A 78 24.83 -4.84 -9.39
N SER A 79 24.73 -3.52 -9.20
CA SER A 79 25.87 -2.60 -9.17
C SER A 79 26.72 -2.80 -7.91
N GLU A 80 28.03 -2.56 -8.04
CA GLU A 80 28.95 -2.45 -6.91
C GLU A 80 28.64 -1.23 -6.05
N ASP A 81 28.29 -0.10 -6.69
CA ASP A 81 27.79 1.09 -6.02
C ASP A 81 26.26 1.08 -5.95
N ARG A 82 25.72 0.97 -4.73
CA ARG A 82 24.28 0.94 -4.43
C ARG A 82 23.79 2.21 -3.73
N SER A 83 24.59 3.27 -3.69
CA SER A 83 24.27 4.53 -3.01
C SER A 83 22.97 5.19 -3.49
N HIS A 84 22.60 4.98 -4.76
CA HIS A 84 21.38 5.51 -5.37
C HIS A 84 20.12 4.67 -5.14
N LEU A 85 20.25 3.46 -4.59
CA LEU A 85 19.12 2.53 -4.40
C LEU A 85 17.93 3.16 -3.66
N PRO A 86 18.12 3.92 -2.56
CA PRO A 86 17.01 4.60 -1.88
C PRO A 86 16.20 5.52 -2.80
N THR A 87 16.89 6.28 -3.67
CA THR A 87 16.23 7.24 -4.57
C THR A 87 15.48 6.52 -5.69
N VAL A 88 16.10 5.50 -6.27
CA VAL A 88 15.49 4.72 -7.36
C VAL A 88 14.25 3.99 -6.85
N LEU A 89 14.33 3.40 -5.66
CA LEU A 89 13.22 2.68 -5.04
C LEU A 89 12.07 3.61 -4.66
N ASP A 90 12.37 4.77 -4.06
CA ASP A 90 11.38 5.80 -3.74
C ASP A 90 10.59 6.23 -4.98
N HIS A 91 11.29 6.61 -6.06
CA HIS A 91 10.66 7.01 -7.31
C HIS A 91 9.87 5.88 -7.98
N TYR A 92 10.38 4.65 -7.94
CA TYR A 92 9.69 3.50 -8.51
C TYR A 92 8.35 3.26 -7.81
N LEU A 93 8.34 3.26 -6.48
CA LEU A 93 7.13 3.01 -5.69
C LEU A 93 6.15 4.18 -5.80
N ALA A 94 6.64 5.43 -5.79
CA ALA A 94 5.81 6.60 -6.06
C ALA A 94 5.14 6.53 -7.43
N GLY A 95 5.89 6.15 -8.47
CA GLY A 95 5.37 5.95 -9.83
C GLY A 95 4.41 4.76 -9.96
N ALA A 96 4.40 3.84 -9.00
CA ALA A 96 3.43 2.77 -8.89
C ALA A 96 2.14 3.19 -8.15
N GLY A 97 2.02 4.46 -7.76
CA GLY A 97 0.85 4.99 -7.05
C GLY A 97 0.91 4.86 -5.53
N LEU A 98 2.04 4.44 -4.95
CA LEU A 98 2.22 4.39 -3.50
C LEU A 98 2.57 5.79 -2.96
N GLY A 99 1.63 6.37 -2.22
CA GLY A 99 1.82 7.62 -1.49
C GLY A 99 2.72 7.45 -0.26
N LEU A 100 3.13 8.59 0.32
CA LEU A 100 3.79 8.62 1.64
C LEU A 100 2.81 8.30 2.76
N HIS A 101 1.59 8.84 2.65
CA HIS A 101 0.49 8.57 3.56
C HIS A 101 -0.27 7.33 3.11
N LEU A 102 -0.53 6.40 4.03
CA LEU A 102 -1.35 5.21 3.83
C LEU A 102 -2.83 5.60 3.81
N MET A 103 -3.46 5.50 2.65
CA MET A 103 -4.83 5.94 2.41
C MET A 103 -5.82 4.78 2.26
N GLY A 104 -5.36 3.58 1.86
CA GLY A 104 -6.22 2.43 1.60
C GLY A 104 -7.02 2.50 0.29
N ASP A 105 -6.82 3.51 -0.55
CA ASP A 105 -7.38 3.60 -1.90
C ASP A 105 -6.30 3.58 -2.98
N GLU A 106 -5.05 3.29 -2.61
CA GLU A 106 -3.96 3.16 -3.55
C GLU A 106 -4.23 2.00 -4.52
N GLN A 107 -4.27 2.33 -5.81
CA GLN A 107 -4.42 1.36 -6.88
C GLN A 107 -3.05 0.93 -7.37
N VAL A 108 -2.43 0.01 -6.64
CA VAL A 108 -1.10 -0.51 -7.00
C VAL A 108 -1.24 -1.51 -8.15
N PRO A 109 -0.62 -1.28 -9.31
CA PRO A 109 -0.68 -2.23 -10.42
C PRO A 109 0.01 -3.53 -10.02
N LEU A 110 -0.64 -4.66 -10.29
CA LEU A 110 -0.06 -5.98 -10.09
C LEU A 110 1.14 -6.18 -11.02
N ARG A 111 2.34 -6.06 -10.45
CA ARG A 111 3.60 -6.37 -11.12
C ARG A 111 4.27 -7.54 -10.42
N ALA A 112 4.71 -8.52 -11.18
CA ALA A 112 5.30 -9.77 -10.68
C ALA A 112 6.48 -9.57 -9.71
N LYS A 113 7.11 -8.39 -9.76
CA LYS A 113 8.37 -8.07 -9.09
C LYS A 113 8.25 -7.18 -7.85
N LEU A 114 7.03 -6.73 -7.49
CA LEU A 114 6.83 -5.99 -6.24
C LEU A 114 7.21 -6.81 -5.00
N ARG A 115 7.10 -8.14 -5.09
CA ARG A 115 7.53 -9.07 -4.04
C ARG A 115 9.04 -8.99 -3.76
N ASP A 116 9.85 -8.82 -4.81
CA ASP A 116 11.30 -8.75 -4.68
C ASP A 116 11.69 -7.43 -3.97
N LEU A 117 10.93 -6.35 -4.22
CA LEU A 117 11.19 -5.04 -3.60
C LEU A 117 10.96 -5.02 -2.10
N VAL A 118 9.92 -5.69 -1.60
CA VAL A 118 9.63 -5.74 -0.15
C VAL A 118 10.67 -6.55 0.64
N GLN A 119 11.58 -7.26 -0.02
CA GLN A 119 12.70 -7.97 0.62
C GLN A 119 13.99 -7.15 0.66
N ILE A 120 14.06 -6.02 -0.06
CA ILE A 120 15.26 -5.17 -0.08
C ILE A 120 15.64 -4.69 1.33
N PRO A 121 14.70 -4.22 2.18
CA PRO A 121 15.03 -3.71 3.52
C PRO A 121 15.55 -4.78 4.50
N ASP A 122 15.38 -6.07 4.18
CA ASP A 122 15.87 -7.18 4.99
C ASP A 122 17.39 -7.39 4.79
N ASN A 123 17.90 -6.97 3.63
CA ASN A 123 19.31 -7.15 3.22
C ASN A 123 20.09 -5.84 3.11
N HIS A 124 19.40 -4.70 3.16
CA HIS A 124 19.98 -3.38 3.00
C HIS A 124 19.37 -2.42 4.02
N ASP A 125 20.22 -1.61 4.65
CA ASP A 125 19.77 -0.55 5.53
C ASP A 125 20.60 0.71 5.29
N TYR A 126 19.97 1.68 4.63
CA TYR A 126 20.57 2.97 4.31
C TYR A 126 20.17 4.01 5.34
N GLN A 127 20.86 5.15 5.35
CA GLN A 127 20.53 6.25 6.25
C GLN A 127 19.89 7.40 5.49
N GLY A 128 19.09 8.19 6.21
CA GLY A 128 18.53 9.46 5.72
C GLY A 128 17.14 9.38 5.07
N GLU A 129 16.63 10.55 4.75
CA GLU A 129 15.22 10.77 4.38
C GLU A 129 14.78 9.96 3.16
N ARG A 130 15.62 9.85 2.12
CA ARG A 130 15.26 9.12 0.90
C ARG A 130 14.99 7.64 1.17
N TRP A 131 15.76 7.04 2.08
CA TRP A 131 15.53 5.67 2.50
C TRP A 131 14.26 5.56 3.32
N GLY A 132 14.05 6.47 4.29
CA GLY A 132 12.81 6.52 5.06
C GLY A 132 11.56 6.65 4.18
N ARG A 133 11.60 7.46 3.11
CA ARG A 133 10.51 7.59 2.13
C ARG A 133 10.23 6.29 1.36
N ALA A 134 11.28 5.56 1.00
CA ALA A 134 11.16 4.24 0.38
C ALA A 134 10.57 3.22 1.36
N LEU A 135 11.03 3.22 2.63
CA LEU A 135 10.50 2.37 3.70
C LEU A 135 9.01 2.63 3.95
N LEU A 136 8.58 3.89 4.01
CA LEU A 136 7.16 4.24 4.13
C LEU A 136 6.32 3.64 3.01
N ARG A 137 6.78 3.74 1.75
CA ARG A 137 6.04 3.21 0.60
C ARG A 137 6.00 1.69 0.54
N LEU A 138 7.10 1.03 0.90
CA LEU A 138 7.13 -0.43 1.05
C LEU A 138 6.21 -0.89 2.20
N GLY A 139 6.21 -0.16 3.32
CA GLY A 139 5.28 -0.36 4.42
C GLY A 139 3.83 -0.23 3.95
N ASN A 140 3.52 0.82 3.19
CA ASN A 140 2.18 1.04 2.63
C ASN A 140 1.77 -0.10 1.70
N LEU A 141 2.67 -0.58 0.84
CA LEU A 141 2.41 -1.73 -0.02
C LEU A 141 2.04 -2.99 0.79
N LEU A 142 2.78 -3.27 1.87
CA LEU A 142 2.51 -4.39 2.75
C LEU A 142 1.21 -4.20 3.56
N ALA A 143 0.92 -2.98 4.01
CA ALA A 143 -0.30 -2.64 4.74
C ALA A 143 -1.55 -2.80 3.86
N ILE A 144 -1.51 -2.31 2.62
CA ILE A 144 -2.56 -2.53 1.62
C ILE A 144 -2.74 -4.04 1.38
N SER A 145 -1.63 -4.77 1.24
CA SER A 145 -1.70 -6.21 1.06
C SER A 145 -2.29 -6.94 2.27
N ALA A 146 -1.99 -6.48 3.49
CA ALA A 146 -2.59 -7.01 4.72
C ALA A 146 -4.12 -6.80 4.72
N ARG A 147 -4.57 -5.58 4.38
CA ARG A 147 -6.00 -5.23 4.28
C ARG A 147 -6.72 -6.02 3.20
N ASP A 148 -6.13 -6.18 2.02
CA ASP A 148 -6.76 -6.93 0.94
C ASP A 148 -6.80 -8.44 1.24
N ALA A 149 -5.74 -8.98 1.85
CA ALA A 149 -5.72 -10.37 2.30
C ALA A 149 -6.76 -10.63 3.39
N SER A 150 -6.97 -9.69 4.32
CA SER A 150 -7.98 -9.83 5.39
C SER A 150 -9.42 -9.74 4.85
N ARG A 151 -9.63 -9.25 3.62
CA ARG A 151 -10.95 -9.25 2.96
C ARG A 151 -11.27 -10.56 2.25
N LEU A 152 -10.30 -11.46 2.13
CA LEU A 152 -10.51 -12.76 1.51
C LEU A 152 -11.44 -13.63 2.38
N PRO A 153 -12.24 -14.52 1.77
CA PRO A 153 -13.20 -15.39 2.46
C PRO A 153 -12.50 -16.60 3.14
N LEU A 154 -11.62 -16.32 4.11
CA LEU A 154 -10.72 -17.27 4.77
C LEU A 154 -11.21 -17.77 6.15
N GLY A 155 -12.42 -17.38 6.57
CA GLY A 155 -12.85 -17.51 7.97
C GLY A 155 -12.18 -16.46 8.86
N GLU A 156 -12.62 -16.34 10.12
CA GLU A 156 -12.13 -15.28 11.01
C GLU A 156 -10.64 -15.44 11.36
N GLU A 157 -10.24 -16.65 11.77
CA GLU A 157 -8.86 -16.93 12.15
C GLU A 157 -7.88 -16.81 10.97
N GLY A 158 -8.27 -17.32 9.79
CA GLY A 158 -7.46 -17.20 8.57
C GLY A 158 -7.27 -15.74 8.14
N ARG A 159 -8.30 -14.89 8.31
CA ARG A 159 -8.20 -13.44 8.05
C ARG A 159 -7.26 -12.75 9.03
N ARG A 160 -7.36 -13.05 10.33
CA ARG A 160 -6.46 -12.48 11.36
C ARG A 160 -5.00 -12.87 11.09
N GLN A 161 -4.74 -14.14 10.80
CA GLN A 161 -3.38 -14.61 10.51
C GLN A 161 -2.79 -13.96 9.25
N ALA A 162 -3.57 -13.91 8.16
CA ALA A 162 -3.13 -13.30 6.90
C ALA A 162 -2.82 -11.81 7.03
N PHE A 163 -3.58 -11.10 7.87
CA PHE A 163 -3.34 -9.71 8.22
C PHE A 163 -2.06 -9.55 9.05
N ALA A 164 -1.94 -10.30 10.15
CA ALA A 164 -0.87 -10.15 11.14
C ALA A 164 0.54 -10.30 10.56
N GLU A 165 0.76 -11.28 9.69
CA GLU A 165 2.08 -11.53 9.07
C GLU A 165 2.58 -10.33 8.26
N ARG A 166 1.71 -9.73 7.44
CA ARG A 166 2.04 -8.57 6.60
C ARG A 166 2.07 -7.28 7.40
N ALA A 167 1.13 -7.12 8.33
CA ALA A 167 1.06 -5.99 9.22
C ALA A 167 2.35 -5.87 10.05
N ALA A 168 2.87 -6.97 10.60
CA ALA A 168 4.12 -6.96 11.37
C ALA A 168 5.31 -6.42 10.56
N ARG A 169 5.44 -6.84 9.30
CA ARG A 169 6.49 -6.32 8.41
C ARG A 169 6.28 -4.83 8.06
N ALA A 170 5.05 -4.42 7.78
CA ALA A 170 4.73 -3.01 7.56
C ALA A 170 5.05 -2.14 8.79
N MET A 171 4.71 -2.62 9.99
CA MET A 171 5.01 -1.95 11.27
C MET A 171 6.51 -1.74 11.49
N ASP A 172 7.34 -2.75 11.19
CA ASP A 172 8.80 -2.59 11.30
C ASP A 172 9.34 -1.53 10.33
N LEU A 173 8.85 -1.50 9.09
CA LEU A 173 9.26 -0.48 8.12
C LEU A 173 8.83 0.92 8.54
N TYR A 174 7.63 1.09 9.11
CA TYR A 174 7.21 2.37 9.69
C TYR A 174 8.05 2.77 10.88
N ARG A 175 8.37 1.85 11.78
CA ARG A 175 9.25 2.10 12.93
C ARG A 175 10.61 2.62 12.46
N ARG A 176 11.23 1.94 11.50
CA ARG A 176 12.53 2.34 10.90
C ARG A 176 12.44 3.69 10.18
N ALA A 177 11.37 3.91 9.40
CA ALA A 177 11.16 5.21 8.75
C ALA A 177 10.97 6.35 9.76
N GLY A 178 10.35 6.08 10.91
CA GLY A 178 10.12 7.04 11.97
C GLY A 178 11.37 7.44 12.77
N GLU A 179 12.50 6.75 12.57
CA GLU A 179 13.82 7.18 13.08
C GLU A 179 14.33 8.43 12.34
N VAL A 180 13.76 8.74 11.15
CA VAL A 180 13.98 10.00 10.44
C VAL A 180 12.97 11.05 10.94
N SER A 181 13.47 12.14 11.51
CA SER A 181 12.66 13.20 12.13
C SER A 181 11.55 13.74 11.24
N GLU A 182 11.86 14.01 9.98
CA GLU A 182 10.97 14.59 8.97
C GLU A 182 9.83 13.64 8.56
N LEU A 183 9.98 12.35 8.85
CA LEU A 183 9.03 11.29 8.48
C LEU A 183 8.32 10.69 9.69
N SER A 184 8.72 11.06 10.91
CA SER A 184 8.21 10.48 12.16
C SER A 184 6.69 10.60 12.28
N GLU A 185 6.12 11.78 12.00
CA GLU A 185 4.67 11.99 12.06
C GLU A 185 3.93 11.15 11.01
N ILE A 186 4.45 11.08 9.78
CA ILE A 186 3.85 10.28 8.70
C ILE A 186 3.91 8.78 9.04
N ALA A 187 5.05 8.31 9.56
CA ALA A 187 5.23 6.93 9.98
C ALA A 187 4.23 6.54 11.08
N ARG A 188 4.05 7.41 12.08
CA ARG A 188 3.07 7.20 13.17
C ARG A 188 1.63 7.20 12.64
N ALA A 189 1.28 8.13 11.76
CA ALA A 189 -0.05 8.17 11.16
C ALA A 189 -0.35 6.92 10.31
N ASN A 190 0.63 6.44 9.53
CA ASN A 190 0.49 5.19 8.77
C ASN A 190 0.35 3.97 9.69
N LEU A 191 1.10 3.92 10.79
CA LEU A 191 0.96 2.89 11.80
C LEU A 191 -0.43 2.90 12.45
N ALA A 192 -0.97 4.08 12.76
CA ALA A 192 -2.32 4.23 13.29
C ALA A 192 -3.37 3.74 12.29
N MET A 193 -3.25 4.08 10.99
CA MET A 193 -4.12 3.52 9.95
C MET A 193 -4.04 1.99 9.86
N LEU A 194 -2.84 1.41 9.96
CA LEU A 194 -2.68 -0.05 9.97
C LEU A 194 -3.32 -0.69 11.20
N ARG A 195 -3.18 -0.09 12.39
CA ARG A 195 -3.84 -0.53 13.63
C ARG A 195 -5.36 -0.44 13.53
N HIS A 196 -5.88 0.62 12.91
CA HIS A 196 -7.29 0.77 12.62
C HIS A 196 -7.81 -0.42 11.79
N TRP A 197 -7.11 -0.82 10.73
CA TRP A 197 -7.48 -2.01 9.95
C TRP A 197 -7.31 -3.34 10.71
N GLY A 198 -6.45 -3.35 11.72
CA GLY A 198 -6.29 -4.48 12.65
C GLY A 198 -7.37 -4.57 13.73
N GLY A 199 -8.29 -3.60 13.82
CA GLY A 199 -9.39 -3.57 14.78
C GLY A 199 -9.16 -2.68 16.01
N GLU A 200 -8.00 -2.03 16.14
CA GLU A 200 -7.69 -1.10 17.23
C GLU A 200 -8.26 0.31 16.95
N HIS A 201 -9.54 0.40 16.58
CA HIS A 201 -10.14 1.60 16.01
C HIS A 201 -10.04 2.83 16.92
N GLU A 202 -10.35 2.69 18.21
CA GLU A 202 -10.39 3.82 19.16
C GLU A 202 -8.99 4.41 19.39
N ALA A 203 -8.01 3.56 19.68
CA ALA A 203 -6.62 3.97 19.88
C ALA A 203 -6.03 4.61 18.62
N ALA A 204 -6.29 4.00 17.45
CA ALA A 204 -5.85 4.53 16.16
C ALA A 204 -6.47 5.90 15.84
N LEU A 205 -7.76 6.10 16.10
CA LEU A 205 -8.43 7.38 15.88
C LEU A 205 -7.88 8.47 16.79
N ASN A 206 -7.62 8.16 18.07
CA ASN A 206 -7.06 9.13 19.00
C ASN A 206 -5.65 9.55 18.56
N GLU A 207 -4.81 8.60 18.13
CA GLU A 207 -3.48 8.92 17.60
C GLU A 207 -3.56 9.75 16.30
N LEU A 208 -4.47 9.41 15.37
CA LEU A 208 -4.66 10.19 14.15
C LEU A 208 -5.15 11.62 14.42
N LYS A 209 -6.02 11.83 15.41
CA LYS A 209 -6.47 13.17 15.84
C LYS A 209 -5.31 14.02 16.36
N GLU A 210 -4.45 13.44 17.20
CA GLU A 210 -3.27 14.13 17.73
C GLU A 210 -2.27 14.53 16.64
N LEU A 211 -2.19 13.74 15.57
CA LEU A 211 -1.27 13.93 14.45
C LEU A 211 -1.85 14.72 13.28
N ALA A 212 -3.13 15.14 13.34
CA ALA A 212 -3.88 15.77 12.24
C ALA A 212 -3.45 17.22 11.92
N ASN A 213 -2.15 17.50 11.99
CA ASN A 213 -1.54 18.81 11.76
C ASN A 213 -1.21 19.06 10.28
N THR A 214 -1.20 18.01 9.47
CA THR A 214 -0.96 18.08 8.02
C THR A 214 -2.22 17.66 7.25
N GLU A 215 -2.38 18.14 6.01
CA GLU A 215 -3.49 17.71 5.15
C GLU A 215 -3.48 16.19 4.92
N GLY A 216 -2.30 15.59 4.71
CA GLY A 216 -2.18 14.15 4.51
C GLY A 216 -2.75 13.34 5.68
N VAL A 217 -2.43 13.71 6.92
CA VAL A 217 -2.94 13.01 8.11
C VAL A 217 -4.42 13.32 8.37
N ARG A 218 -4.89 14.54 8.08
CA ARG A 218 -6.33 14.87 8.13
C ARG A 218 -7.16 13.98 7.19
N VAL A 219 -6.65 13.73 5.98
CA VAL A 219 -7.31 12.82 5.03
C VAL A 219 -7.29 11.38 5.56
N GLN A 220 -6.19 10.92 6.19
CA GLN A 220 -6.15 9.59 6.84
C GLN A 220 -7.19 9.47 7.96
N LEU A 221 -7.29 10.47 8.83
CA LEU A 221 -8.32 10.54 9.88
C LEU A 221 -9.74 10.49 9.29
N ALA A 222 -9.99 11.27 8.24
CA ALA A 222 -11.28 11.28 7.56
C ALA A 222 -11.63 9.90 6.98
N LYS A 223 -10.64 9.18 6.42
CA LYS A 223 -10.85 7.82 5.93
C LYS A 223 -11.16 6.83 7.04
N ALA A 224 -10.47 6.91 8.17
CA ALA A 224 -10.77 6.07 9.33
C ALA A 224 -12.19 6.32 9.87
N TYR A 225 -12.65 7.58 9.91
CA TYR A 225 -14.04 7.89 10.26
C TYR A 225 -15.04 7.33 9.25
N TRP A 226 -14.75 7.49 7.97
CA TRP A 226 -15.61 6.99 6.91
C TRP A 226 -15.77 5.46 6.96
N GLU A 227 -14.68 4.71 7.16
CA GLU A 227 -14.72 3.25 7.29
C GLU A 227 -15.57 2.77 8.49
N LEU A 228 -15.81 3.64 9.49
CA LEU A 228 -16.68 3.38 10.65
C LEU A 228 -18.11 3.91 10.49
N GLY A 229 -18.45 4.50 9.33
CA GLY A 229 -19.76 5.12 9.10
C GLY A 229 -19.97 6.47 9.79
N MET A 230 -18.90 7.13 10.23
CA MET A 230 -18.91 8.44 10.87
C MET A 230 -18.77 9.55 9.81
N GLU A 231 -19.75 9.66 8.91
CA GLU A 231 -19.65 10.51 7.71
C GLU A 231 -19.51 12.00 8.03
N ASP A 232 -20.21 12.51 9.05
CA ASP A 232 -20.13 13.91 9.46
C ASP A 232 -18.72 14.27 9.97
N GLN A 233 -18.12 13.42 10.80
CA GLN A 233 -16.76 13.61 11.30
C GLN A 233 -15.72 13.46 10.19
N ALA A 234 -15.96 12.57 9.22
CA ALA A 234 -15.12 12.44 8.03
C ALA A 234 -15.13 13.73 7.20
N ALA A 235 -16.30 14.33 6.98
CA ALA A 235 -16.44 15.59 6.27
C ALA A 235 -15.81 16.77 7.02
N GLU A 236 -16.01 16.85 8.34
CA GLU A 236 -15.39 17.86 9.19
C GLU A 236 -13.86 17.81 9.13
N ALA A 237 -13.27 16.61 9.18
CA ALA A 237 -11.82 16.42 9.14
C ALA A 237 -11.15 16.96 7.86
N VAL A 238 -11.85 16.97 6.72
CA VAL A 238 -11.34 17.51 5.44
C VAL A 238 -11.87 18.92 5.09
N SER A 239 -12.78 19.48 5.89
CA SER A 239 -13.44 20.76 5.62
C SER A 239 -12.49 21.97 5.55
N SER A 240 -11.30 21.83 6.13
CA SER A 240 -10.24 22.84 6.17
C SER A 240 -9.03 22.49 5.30
N ALA A 241 -9.15 21.50 4.40
CA ALA A 241 -8.10 21.18 3.43
C ALA A 241 -7.91 22.34 2.44
N GLU A 242 -6.69 22.53 1.93
CA GLU A 242 -6.44 23.57 0.92
C GLU A 242 -7.13 23.21 -0.41
N ASP A 243 -7.16 21.91 -0.74
CA ASP A 243 -7.90 21.34 -1.86
C ASP A 243 -9.06 20.46 -1.37
N ILE A 244 -10.17 21.11 -1.01
CA ILE A 244 -11.38 20.44 -0.50
C ILE A 244 -11.96 19.46 -1.54
N GLU A 245 -11.98 19.83 -2.82
CA GLU A 245 -12.51 18.97 -3.88
C GLU A 245 -11.65 17.71 -4.06
N GLY A 246 -10.33 17.86 -4.07
CA GLY A 246 -9.39 16.74 -4.10
C GLY A 246 -9.51 15.84 -2.86
N ALA A 247 -9.63 16.42 -1.67
CA ALA A 247 -9.81 15.67 -0.44
C ALA A 247 -11.12 14.86 -0.43
N ILE A 248 -12.24 15.45 -0.86
CA ILE A 248 -13.53 14.77 -1.01
C ILE A 248 -13.45 13.64 -2.05
N LEU A 249 -12.79 13.88 -3.19
CA LEU A 249 -12.59 12.85 -4.20
C LEU A 249 -11.80 11.65 -3.65
N ARG A 250 -10.73 11.91 -2.89
CA ARG A 250 -9.92 10.85 -2.25
C ARG A 250 -10.66 10.12 -1.14
N LEU A 251 -11.51 10.82 -0.38
CA LEU A 251 -12.40 10.19 0.59
C LEU A 251 -13.31 9.17 -0.10
N ARG A 252 -13.88 9.53 -1.26
CA ARG A 252 -14.84 8.71 -2.01
C ARG A 252 -14.24 7.54 -2.81
N ARG A 253 -12.95 7.59 -3.19
CA ARG A 253 -12.29 6.56 -4.02
C ARG A 253 -12.13 5.19 -3.34
N GLY A 254 -12.28 5.12 -2.02
CA GLY A 254 -12.22 3.86 -1.25
C GLY A 254 -13.57 3.20 -0.95
N CYS A 255 -14.69 3.77 -1.42
CA CYS A 255 -16.04 3.48 -0.92
C CYS A 255 -16.82 2.42 -1.72
N GLN A 256 -16.14 1.56 -2.51
CA GLN A 256 -16.77 0.52 -3.35
C GLN A 256 -16.25 -0.91 -3.10
#